data_AF-A0A9X3HR41-F1
#
_entry.id   AF-A0A9X3HR41-F1
#
_cell.length_a   1.000
_cell.length_b   1.000
_cell.length_c   1.000
_cell.angle_alpha   90.00
_cell.angle_beta   90.00
_cell.angle_gamma   90.00
#
_symmetry.space_group_name_H-M   'P 1'
#
loop_
_entity.id
_entity.type
_entity.pdbx_description
1 polymer ?
#
loop_
_entity_poly.entity_id
_entity_poly.type
_entity_poly.pdbx_seq_one_letter_code
_entity_poly.pdbx_strand_id
1 'polypeptide(L)'
;MKNRLKIAMYLRLSKEDDWNTQESNSISYQRLLLRGYIERKFENYEILEFVDDGYSGTSMDRPAMQELLAAARQKKVDCII
;
A
#
# COMPACT_ATOMS: atom_id res chain seq x y z
N MET A 1 -16.47 19.59 -10.70
CA MET A 1 -15.34 19.25 -9.80
C MET A 1 -14.59 18.10 -10.46
N LYS A 2 -13.28 18.20 -10.70
CA LYS A 2 -12.50 17.06 -11.21
C LYS A 2 -12.38 16.04 -10.07
N ASN A 3 -12.80 14.79 -10.30
CA ASN A 3 -12.55 13.73 -9.33
C ASN A 3 -11.04 13.58 -9.12
N ARG A 4 -10.60 13.50 -7.86
CA ARG A 4 -9.23 13.13 -7.52
C ARG A 4 -9.04 11.64 -7.79
N LEU A 5 -7.90 11.27 -8.36
CA LEU A 5 -7.52 9.87 -8.55
C LEU A 5 -7.28 9.23 -7.18
N LYS A 6 -8.01 8.17 -6.83
CA LYS A 6 -7.84 7.46 -5.56
C LYS A 6 -6.83 6.33 -5.74
N ILE A 7 -5.65 6.54 -5.19
CA ILE A 7 -4.54 5.60 -5.24
C ILE A 7 -4.52 4.82 -3.93
N ALA A 8 -4.70 3.52 -3.98
CA ALA A 8 -4.39 2.64 -2.87
C ALA A 8 -2.89 2.37 -2.82
N MET A 9 -2.26 2.68 -1.70
CA MET A 9 -0.87 2.35 -1.41
C MET A 9 -0.85 1.17 -0.45
N TYR A 10 -0.39 0.01 -0.93
CA TYR A 10 -0.34 -1.23 -0.16
C TYR A 10 1.07 -1.51 0.35
N LEU A 11 1.23 -1.61 1.67
CA LEU A 11 2.49 -1.86 2.35
C LEU A 11 2.42 -3.20 3.06
N ARG A 12 3.47 -4.00 2.97
CA ARG A 12 3.54 -5.29 3.67
C ARG A 12 4.95 -5.57 4.15
N LEU A 13 5.06 -6.07 5.38
CA LEU A 13 6.29 -6.60 5.94
C LEU A 13 5.99 -7.99 6.50
N SER A 14 6.84 -8.97 6.23
CA SER A 14 6.67 -10.29 6.85
C SER A 14 7.35 -10.33 8.21
N LYS A 15 6.86 -11.21 9.10
CA LYS A 15 7.48 -11.44 10.40
C LYS A 15 8.90 -12.02 10.30
N GLU A 16 9.21 -12.71 9.21
CA GLU A 16 10.55 -13.25 8.96
C GLU A 16 11.54 -12.15 8.55
N ASP A 17 11.05 -11.12 7.86
CA ASP A 17 11.84 -9.95 7.45
C ASP A 17 12.11 -8.98 8.62
N ASP A 18 11.29 -9.01 9.67
CA ASP A 18 11.43 -8.17 10.87
C ASP A 18 12.75 -8.47 11.64
N TRP A 19 13.27 -9.70 11.53
CA TRP A 19 14.52 -10.10 12.20
C TRP A 19 15.78 -9.71 11.41
N ASN A 20 15.66 -9.45 10.11
CA ASN A 20 16.74 -8.93 9.30
C ASN A 20 16.70 -7.41 9.39
N THR A 21 17.58 -6.83 10.20
CA THR A 21 17.79 -5.38 10.40
C THR A 21 18.30 -4.65 9.15
N GLN A 22 17.73 -4.93 7.98
CA GLN A 22 17.96 -4.17 6.76
C GLN A 22 16.92 -3.03 6.73
N GLU A 23 17.38 -1.81 7.01
CA GLU A 23 16.56 -0.60 6.97
C GLU A 23 15.72 -0.45 5.67
N SER A 24 16.15 -1.09 4.58
CA SER A 24 15.48 -1.08 3.28
C SER A 24 14.11 -1.76 3.24
N ASN A 25 13.78 -2.66 4.17
CA ASN A 25 12.55 -3.46 4.07
C ASN A 25 11.42 -2.95 4.97
N SER A 26 11.66 -1.96 5.84
CA SER A 26 10.65 -1.46 6.78
C SER A 26 9.42 -0.86 6.10
N ILE A 27 8.25 -0.96 6.73
CA ILE A 27 7.01 -0.29 6.30
C ILE A 27 7.23 1.22 6.10
N SER A 28 8.02 1.84 6.98
CA SER A 28 8.36 3.27 6.90
C SER A 28 9.13 3.62 5.64
N TYR A 29 10.11 2.80 5.25
CA TYR A 29 10.88 3.02 4.03
C TYR A 29 10.05 2.77 2.77
N GLN A 30 9.22 1.71 2.76
CA GLN A 30 8.26 1.47 1.67
C GLN A 30 7.32 2.67 1.49
N ARG A 31 6.77 3.20 2.58
CA ARG A 31 5.92 4.41 2.56
C ARG A 31 6.64 5.60 1.94
N LEU A 32 7.91 5.84 2.33
CA LEU A 32 8.71 6.92 1.77
C LEU A 32 8.89 6.78 0.25
N LEU A 33 9.26 5.58 -0.21
CA LEU A 33 9.48 5.30 -1.64
C LEU A 33 8.20 5.47 -2.46
N LEU A 34 7.09 4.86 -2.00
CA LEU A 34 5.83 4.87 -2.73
C LEU A 34 5.19 6.26 -2.75
N ARG A 35 5.24 7.01 -1.64
CA ARG A 35 4.79 8.42 -1.63
C ARG A 35 5.59 9.26 -2.60
N GLY A 36 6.92 9.16 -2.58
CA GLY A 36 7.76 9.90 -3.51
C GLY A 36 7.52 9.51 -4.98
N TYR A 37 7.24 8.23 -5.26
CA TYR A 37 6.84 7.79 -6.59
C TYR A 37 5.49 8.41 -7.01
N ILE A 38 4.49 8.37 -6.13
CA ILE A 38 3.16 8.90 -6.39
C ILE A 38 3.21 10.41 -6.67
N GLU A 39 3.93 11.16 -5.82
CA GLU A 39 4.14 12.61 -5.97
C GLU A 39 4.76 13.00 -7.30
N ARG A 40 5.67 12.18 -7.85
CA ARG A 40 6.34 12.46 -9.13
C ARG A 40 5.54 12.03 -10.36
N LYS A 41 4.60 11.11 -10.22
CA LYS A 41 3.92 10.45 -11.36
C LYS A 41 2.47 10.81 -11.52
N PHE A 42 1.83 11.30 -10.47
CA PHE A 42 0.40 11.59 -10.47
C PHE A 42 0.15 13.04 -10.03
N GLU A 43 -0.90 13.62 -10.59
CA GLU A 43 -1.43 14.92 -10.19
C GLU A 43 -2.87 14.74 -9.73
N ASN A 44 -3.36 15.63 -8.85
CA ASN A 44 -4.74 15.62 -8.37
C ASN A 44 -5.18 14.23 -7.84
N TYR A 45 -4.41 13.66 -6.93
CA TYR A 45 -4.66 12.33 -6.36
C TYR A 45 -5.02 12.40 -4.87
N GLU A 46 -5.57 11.31 -4.33
CA GLU A 46 -5.78 11.00 -2.92
C GLU A 46 -5.15 9.64 -2.63
N ILE A 47 -4.39 9.51 -1.53
CA ILE A 47 -3.77 8.24 -1.13
C ILE A 47 -4.62 7.57 -0.05
N LEU A 48 -4.96 6.31 -0.27
CA LEU A 48 -5.56 5.40 0.71
C LEU A 48 -4.50 4.37 1.10
N GLU A 49 -4.10 4.34 2.37
CA GLU A 49 -3.00 3.48 2.84
C GLU A 49 -3.55 2.18 3.43
N PHE A 50 -2.99 1.04 3.01
CA PHE A 50 -3.35 -0.31 3.45
C PHE A 50 -2.07 -1.01 3.93
N VAL A 51 -2.03 -1.51 5.17
CA VAL A 51 -0.80 -2.03 5.78
C VAL A 51 -1.01 -3.41 6.39
N ASP A 52 -0.22 -4.37 5.94
CA ASP A 52 -0.11 -5.70 6.54
C ASP A 52 1.30 -5.89 7.13
N ASP A 53 1.47 -5.52 8.41
CA ASP A 53 2.73 -5.69 9.15
C ASP A 53 2.77 -7.04 9.90
N GLY A 54 3.84 -7.81 9.70
CA GLY A 54 3.99 -9.17 10.23
C GLY A 54 3.29 -10.26 9.41
N TYR A 55 2.84 -9.99 8.19
CA TYR A 55 2.10 -10.96 7.37
C TYR A 55 2.93 -11.55 6.22
N SER A 56 2.79 -12.86 6.02
CA SER A 56 3.43 -13.57 4.91
C SER A 56 2.89 -13.14 3.54
N GLY A 57 3.76 -13.19 2.53
CA GLY A 57 3.41 -12.96 1.13
C GLY A 57 2.58 -14.07 0.48
N THR A 58 2.51 -15.26 1.08
CA THR A 58 2.01 -16.49 0.45
C THR A 58 0.49 -16.61 0.35
N SER A 59 -0.25 -15.79 1.11
CA SER A 59 -1.71 -15.75 1.08
C SER A 59 -2.21 -14.33 0.85
N MET A 60 -3.34 -14.21 0.17
CA MET A 60 -4.10 -12.95 0.04
C MET A 60 -5.09 -12.75 1.20
N ASP A 61 -5.27 -13.75 2.06
CA ASP A 61 -6.11 -13.67 3.26
C ASP A 61 -5.37 -12.91 4.37
N ARG A 62 -5.23 -11.60 4.18
CA ARG A 62 -4.61 -10.66 5.11
C ARG A 62 -5.54 -9.47 5.31
N PRO A 63 -5.62 -8.89 6.51
CA PRO A 63 -6.62 -7.87 6.82
C PRO A 63 -6.62 -6.69 5.83
N ALA A 64 -5.47 -6.05 5.61
CA ALA A 64 -5.41 -4.88 4.74
C ALA A 64 -5.55 -5.24 3.26
N MET A 65 -5.07 -6.42 2.84
CA MET A 65 -5.33 -6.95 1.50
C MET A 65 -6.83 -7.18 1.26
N GLN A 66 -7.57 -7.74 2.24
CA GLN A 66 -9.01 -7.93 2.11
C GLN A 66 -9.77 -6.60 2.05
N GLU A 67 -9.37 -5.61 2.85
CA GLU A 67 -9.91 -4.25 2.78
C GLU A 67 -9.64 -3.59 1.43
N LEU A 68 -8.42 -3.72 0.89
CA LEU A 68 -8.04 -3.23 -0.43
C LEU A 68 -8.90 -3.86 -1.53
N LEU A 69 -9.04 -5.19 -1.52
CA LEU A 69 -9.86 -5.91 -2.50
C LEU A 69 -11.33 -5.52 -2.39
N ALA A 70 -11.85 -5.30 -1.19
CA ALA A 70 -13.20 -4.81 -0.98
C ALA A 70 -13.38 -3.38 -1.55
N ALA A 71 -12.41 -2.49 -1.31
CA ALA A 71 -12.40 -1.14 -1.87
C ALA A 71 -12.36 -1.16 -3.41
N ALA A 72 -11.55 -2.03 -4.00
CA ALA A 72 -11.47 -2.23 -5.45
C ALA A 72 -12.79 -2.71 -6.04
N ARG A 73 -13.42 -3.73 -5.43
CA ARG A 73 -14.75 -4.23 -5.84
C ARG A 73 -15.83 -3.15 -5.76
N GLN A 74 -15.75 -2.27 -4.77
CA GLN A 74 -16.67 -1.14 -4.57
C GLN A 74 -16.33 0.07 -5.45
N LYS A 75 -15.31 -0.02 -6.33
CA LYS A 75 -14.81 1.09 -7.16
C LYS A 75 -14.45 2.33 -6.35
N LYS A 76 -13.91 2.11 -5.14
CA LYS A 76 -13.42 3.17 -4.24
C LYS A 76 -11.95 3.52 -4.49
N VAL A 77 -11.24 2.72 -5.29
CA VAL A 77 -9.85 2.92 -5.68
C VAL A 77 -9.77 2.86 -7.21
N ASP A 78 -8.94 3.72 -7.78
CA ASP A 78 -8.72 3.83 -9.22
C ASP A 78 -7.37 3.20 -9.63
N CYS A 79 -6.40 3.18 -8.72
CA CYS A 79 -5.06 2.65 -8.93
C CYS A 79 -4.57 1.97 -7.64
N ILE A 80 -3.81 0.88 -7.76
CA ILE A 80 -3.16 0.20 -6.64
C ILE A 80 -1.65 0.22 -6.90
N ILE A 81 -0.89 0.66 -5.90
CA ILE A 81 0.57 0.76 -5.90
C ILE A 81 1.11 0.02 -4.69
#